data_AF-A0A0B6VGN3-F1
#
_entry.id   AF-A0A0B6VGN3-F1
#
_cell.length_a   1.000
_cell.length_b   1.000
_cell.length_c   1.000
_cell.angle_alpha   90.00
_cell.angle_beta   90.00
_cell.angle_gamma   90.00
#
_symmetry.space_group_name_H-M   'P 1'
#
loop_
_entity.id
_entity.type
_entity.pdbx_description
1 polymer ?
#
loop_
_entity_poly.entity_id
_entity_poly.type
_entity_poly.pdbx_seq_one_letter_code
_entity_poly.pdbx_strand_id
1 'polypeptide(L)'
;ANQLGNAYSSTFMGVGIFAAGPYMCAGHNNYTACMYNASISASQQGAMQGSIDSYSANGTIDGKSGIAAQKIYIFTGTSDYTVGPNLTDALQTQYLNNGVPAGNITYVKRRGTAHVLPTDFDSTGNNACSSSTSPFISNCGYDGAGAVLSHFYGALNARNNAPAAANYIEFDQSAYTAGNPGMAANALLYVPWNCASGAQCKLHVVLHGCQQSTDKIGDKFVKNTGYSRWADTNQITLLFPQTRVDNTSRSTAKSGSLANPNACWDWIGWYGGNFAQKSGAQMAAIKAMVDRIASGAGSADGGGTTPPTDPVLPAPTGLSASGATATSMNLAWNAVAGASGYNVYRNGNKANALTVYATSYTDSALTASTTYSWAVRAVDANGAEGDASNAVSGTTLAPTQSPGTCTTASNYAHTQA
;
A
#
# COMPACT_ATOMS: atom_id res chain seq x y z
N ALA A 1 -1.49 -12.56 -2.06
CA ALA A 1 -0.46 -12.99 -3.03
C ALA A 1 -0.66 -14.45 -3.45
N ASN A 2 -0.67 -15.41 -2.51
CA ASN A 2 -0.81 -16.84 -2.81
C ASN A 2 -2.02 -17.18 -3.72
N GLN A 3 -3.20 -16.63 -3.43
CA GLN A 3 -4.41 -16.83 -4.28
C GLN A 3 -4.21 -16.30 -5.70
N LEU A 4 -3.65 -15.10 -5.89
CA LEU A 4 -3.34 -14.56 -7.23
C LEU A 4 -2.34 -15.44 -7.98
N GLY A 5 -1.31 -15.95 -7.28
CA GLY A 5 -0.30 -16.84 -7.85
C GLY A 5 -0.88 -18.14 -8.37
N ASN A 6 -1.90 -18.70 -7.71
CA ASN A 6 -2.61 -19.90 -8.19
C ASN A 6 -3.63 -19.55 -9.29
N ALA A 7 -4.46 -18.54 -9.06
CA ALA A 7 -5.56 -18.17 -9.96
C ALA A 7 -5.09 -17.65 -11.32
N TYR A 8 -4.02 -16.86 -11.32
CA TYR A 8 -3.47 -16.15 -12.47
C TYR A 8 -1.99 -16.49 -12.68
N SER A 9 -1.62 -17.76 -12.51
CA SER A 9 -0.23 -18.23 -12.61
C SER A 9 0.43 -17.98 -13.97
N SER A 10 -0.37 -17.81 -15.04
CA SER A 10 0.09 -17.39 -16.37
C SER A 10 0.49 -15.92 -16.44
N THR A 11 -0.02 -15.09 -15.54
CA THR A 11 0.25 -13.64 -15.47
C THR A 11 1.38 -13.34 -14.49
N PHE A 12 1.39 -13.98 -13.33
CA PHE A 12 2.38 -13.73 -12.29
C PHE A 12 3.53 -14.75 -12.38
N MET A 13 4.73 -14.28 -12.77
CA MET A 13 5.95 -15.11 -12.83
C MET A 13 6.41 -15.69 -11.49
N GLY A 14 5.87 -15.17 -10.38
CA GLY A 14 6.24 -15.57 -9.03
C GLY A 14 5.44 -14.82 -7.98
N VAL A 15 5.49 -15.31 -6.74
CA VAL A 15 4.79 -14.69 -5.60
C VAL A 15 5.65 -14.67 -4.35
N GLY A 16 5.61 -13.51 -3.68
CA GLY A 16 6.23 -13.27 -2.38
C GLY A 16 5.20 -13.40 -1.28
N ILE A 17 5.47 -14.21 -0.27
CA ILE A 17 4.53 -14.55 0.79
C ILE A 17 5.20 -14.34 2.13
N PHE A 18 4.78 -13.30 2.84
CA PHE A 18 5.23 -12.96 4.19
C PHE A 18 4.15 -13.39 5.17
N ALA A 19 4.46 -14.39 6.00
CA ALA A 19 3.60 -14.87 7.08
C ALA A 19 2.15 -15.16 6.65
N ALA A 20 1.97 -16.07 5.68
CA ALA A 20 0.64 -16.55 5.26
C ALA A 20 0.59 -18.09 5.19
N GLY A 21 -0.60 -18.63 4.91
CA GLY A 21 -0.84 -20.07 4.86
C GLY A 21 -1.14 -20.62 3.46
N PRO A 22 -1.41 -21.94 3.38
CA PRO A 22 -1.76 -22.64 2.14
C PRO A 22 -2.98 -22.07 1.42
N TYR A 23 -2.97 -22.18 0.10
CA TYR A 23 -4.11 -21.86 -0.76
C TYR A 23 -5.30 -22.74 -0.39
N MET A 24 -6.49 -22.15 -0.32
CA MET A 24 -7.75 -22.80 0.11
C MET A 24 -7.80 -23.30 1.56
N CYS A 25 -6.90 -22.86 2.45
CA CYS A 25 -6.93 -23.28 3.86
C CYS A 25 -8.27 -22.99 4.53
N ALA A 26 -8.72 -21.73 4.53
CA ALA A 26 -10.03 -21.37 5.09
C ALA A 26 -11.22 -21.70 4.17
N GLY A 27 -10.95 -22.26 2.98
CA GLY A 27 -11.97 -22.85 2.11
C GLY A 27 -12.38 -24.25 2.56
N HIS A 28 -11.52 -24.95 3.32
CA HIS A 28 -11.77 -26.29 3.85
C HIS A 28 -11.83 -26.35 5.37
N ASN A 29 -11.27 -25.37 6.07
CA ASN A 29 -11.16 -25.34 7.53
C ASN A 29 -11.71 -24.02 8.08
N ASN A 30 -12.11 -24.02 9.36
CA ASN A 30 -12.33 -22.76 10.06
C ASN A 30 -11.05 -21.91 10.00
N TYR A 31 -11.16 -20.60 9.80
CA TYR A 31 -10.02 -19.72 9.58
C TYR A 31 -8.99 -19.76 10.72
N THR A 32 -9.42 -20.06 11.95
CA THR A 32 -8.52 -20.17 13.11
C THR A 32 -7.57 -21.37 13.01
N ALA A 33 -7.95 -22.44 12.30
CA ALA A 33 -7.07 -23.56 11.96
C ALA A 33 -6.04 -23.21 10.88
N CYS A 34 -6.18 -22.02 10.28
CA CYS A 34 -5.28 -21.42 9.30
C CYS A 34 -4.59 -20.17 9.84
N MET A 35 -4.55 -20.03 11.17
CA MET A 35 -3.85 -18.98 11.91
C MET A 35 -3.18 -19.58 13.15
N TYR A 36 -2.62 -18.74 14.01
CA TYR A 36 -2.16 -19.08 15.35
C TYR A 36 -1.09 -20.18 15.42
N ASN A 37 -0.24 -20.25 14.38
CA ASN A 37 0.75 -21.30 14.22
C ASN A 37 0.16 -22.71 14.31
N ALA A 38 -1.10 -22.88 13.89
CA ALA A 38 -1.76 -24.17 13.81
C ALA A 38 -0.99 -25.11 12.87
N SER A 39 -0.98 -26.40 13.19
CA SER A 39 -0.44 -27.43 12.30
C SER A 39 -1.48 -27.85 11.28
N ILE A 40 -1.06 -28.03 10.02
CA ILE A 40 -1.89 -28.56 8.95
C ILE A 40 -1.62 -30.06 8.81
N SER A 41 -2.66 -30.88 8.94
CA SER A 41 -2.56 -32.32 8.77
C SER A 41 -2.41 -32.70 7.30
N ALA A 42 -1.96 -33.93 7.04
CA ALA A 42 -1.90 -34.47 5.68
C ALA A 42 -3.28 -34.54 5.00
N SER A 43 -4.36 -34.79 5.75
CA SER A 43 -5.72 -34.81 5.20
C SER A 43 -6.20 -33.41 4.81
N GLN A 44 -5.90 -32.39 5.63
CA GLN A 44 -6.18 -31.00 5.30
C GLN A 44 -5.38 -30.55 4.08
N GLN A 45 -4.09 -30.91 4.01
CA GLN A 45 -3.24 -30.67 2.85
C GLN A 45 -3.83 -31.30 1.58
N GLY A 46 -4.29 -32.55 1.66
CA GLY A 46 -4.94 -33.26 0.55
C GLY A 46 -6.24 -32.60 0.09
N ALA A 47 -7.08 -32.13 1.01
CA ALA A 47 -8.32 -31.43 0.66
C ALA A 47 -8.05 -30.12 -0.10
N MET A 48 -7.07 -29.34 0.37
CA MET A 48 -6.64 -28.11 -0.31
C MET A 48 -6.03 -28.39 -1.70
N GLN A 49 -5.24 -29.47 -1.81
CA GLN A 49 -4.70 -29.91 -3.10
C GLN A 49 -5.82 -30.29 -4.08
N GLY A 50 -6.86 -30.99 -3.61
CA GLY A 50 -8.02 -31.32 -4.42
C GLY A 50 -8.75 -30.11 -5.00
N SER A 51 -8.76 -28.96 -4.29
CA SER A 51 -9.27 -27.70 -4.85
C SER A 51 -8.38 -27.15 -5.96
N ILE A 52 -7.05 -27.19 -5.82
CA ILE A 52 -6.15 -26.74 -6.88
C ILE A 52 -6.35 -27.61 -8.14
N ASP A 53 -6.39 -28.92 -7.97
CA ASP A 53 -6.56 -29.87 -9.08
C ASP A 53 -7.91 -29.66 -9.78
N SER A 54 -9.00 -29.54 -9.01
CA SER A 54 -10.35 -29.31 -9.56
C SER A 54 -10.47 -27.95 -10.25
N TYR A 55 -10.01 -26.87 -9.61
CA TYR A 55 -10.10 -25.54 -10.19
C TYR A 55 -9.24 -25.39 -11.44
N SER A 56 -8.06 -26.02 -11.47
CA SER A 56 -7.19 -26.03 -12.64
C SER A 56 -7.81 -26.82 -13.79
N ALA A 57 -8.35 -28.01 -13.51
CA ALA A 57 -9.04 -28.83 -14.52
C ALA A 57 -10.27 -28.13 -15.12
N ASN A 58 -10.99 -27.36 -14.30
CA ASN A 58 -12.17 -26.60 -14.72
C ASN A 58 -11.84 -25.21 -15.29
N GLY A 59 -10.57 -24.82 -15.36
CA GLY A 59 -10.13 -23.52 -15.89
C GLY A 59 -10.51 -22.30 -15.04
N THR A 60 -11.01 -22.50 -13.82
CA THR A 60 -11.36 -21.40 -12.89
C THR A 60 -10.14 -20.83 -12.18
N ILE A 61 -9.01 -21.54 -12.22
CA ILE A 61 -7.66 -21.02 -12.05
C ILE A 61 -6.82 -21.42 -13.28
N ASP A 62 -5.63 -20.85 -13.40
CA ASP A 62 -4.69 -21.25 -14.45
C ASP A 62 -4.19 -22.70 -14.29
N GLY A 63 -3.64 -23.25 -15.36
CA GLY A 63 -3.06 -24.59 -15.38
C GLY A 63 -1.95 -24.76 -14.34
N LYS A 64 -1.85 -25.96 -13.74
CA LYS A 64 -0.76 -26.30 -12.79
C LYS A 64 0.64 -26.10 -13.36
N SER A 65 0.82 -26.17 -14.67
CA SER A 65 2.10 -25.85 -15.33
C SER A 65 2.54 -24.40 -15.08
N GLY A 66 1.60 -23.45 -15.03
CA GLY A 66 1.89 -22.07 -14.66
C GLY A 66 2.33 -21.95 -13.21
N ILE A 67 1.69 -22.69 -12.29
CA ILE A 67 2.10 -22.74 -10.87
C ILE A 67 3.51 -23.31 -10.76
N ALA A 68 3.79 -24.44 -11.41
CA ALA A 68 5.10 -25.10 -11.41
C ALA A 68 6.23 -24.20 -11.93
N ALA A 69 5.95 -23.29 -12.87
CA ALA A 69 6.94 -22.38 -13.44
C ALA A 69 7.30 -21.20 -12.51
N GLN A 70 6.56 -20.97 -11.43
CA GLN A 70 6.72 -19.78 -10.61
C GLN A 70 8.01 -19.78 -9.78
N LYS A 71 8.53 -18.58 -9.55
CA LYS A 71 9.49 -18.28 -8.48
C LYS A 71 8.71 -17.99 -7.19
N ILE A 72 9.02 -18.68 -6.10
CA ILE A 72 8.31 -18.53 -4.82
C ILE A 72 9.26 -18.01 -3.75
N TYR A 73 8.87 -16.95 -3.06
CA TYR A 73 9.59 -16.45 -1.90
C TYR A 73 8.68 -16.53 -0.68
N ILE A 74 9.11 -17.23 0.37
CA ILE A 74 8.38 -17.40 1.61
C ILE A 74 9.21 -16.80 2.75
N PHE A 75 8.57 -16.01 3.60
CA PHE A 75 9.16 -15.48 4.81
C PHE A 75 8.26 -15.77 6.01
N THR A 76 8.86 -16.17 7.13
CA THR A 76 8.21 -16.19 8.44
C THR A 76 9.18 -15.80 9.55
N GLY A 77 8.66 -15.15 10.58
CA GLY A 77 9.35 -15.04 11.86
C GLY A 77 9.15 -16.31 12.69
N THR A 78 10.15 -16.71 13.48
CA THR A 78 9.99 -17.86 14.39
C THR A 78 9.18 -17.54 15.64
N SER A 79 8.91 -16.26 15.90
CA SER A 79 8.08 -15.76 17.00
C SER A 79 6.74 -15.24 16.50
N ASP A 80 6.37 -15.55 15.25
CA ASP A 80 5.05 -15.30 14.71
C ASP A 80 4.06 -16.36 15.23
N TYR A 81 3.11 -15.90 16.05
CA TYR A 81 1.97 -16.69 16.54
C TYR A 81 0.63 -16.14 16.05
N THR A 82 0.64 -15.26 15.04
CA THR A 82 -0.57 -14.81 14.34
C THR A 82 -0.85 -15.72 13.16
N VAL A 83 0.18 -16.08 12.38
CA VAL A 83 0.11 -17.09 11.31
C VAL A 83 1.13 -18.19 11.58
N GLY A 84 2.41 -17.85 11.60
CA GLY A 84 3.48 -18.68 12.15
C GLY A 84 4.13 -19.73 11.21
N PRO A 85 5.24 -20.34 11.67
CA PRO A 85 6.04 -21.28 10.88
C PRO A 85 5.31 -22.53 10.39
N ASN A 86 4.39 -23.09 11.17
CA ASN A 86 3.71 -24.34 10.79
C ASN A 86 2.87 -24.18 9.51
N LEU A 87 2.25 -23.01 9.34
CA LEU A 87 1.45 -22.71 8.15
C LEU A 87 2.31 -22.38 6.93
N THR A 88 3.43 -21.71 7.14
CA THR A 88 4.39 -21.41 6.05
C THR A 88 5.14 -22.67 5.60
N ASP A 89 5.36 -23.65 6.49
CA ASP A 89 5.86 -24.99 6.15
C ASP A 89 4.86 -25.80 5.31
N ALA A 90 3.58 -25.77 5.69
CA ALA A 90 2.50 -26.39 4.90
C ALA A 90 2.33 -25.71 3.52
N LEU A 91 2.52 -24.39 3.46
CA LEU A 91 2.49 -23.61 2.22
C LEU A 91 3.65 -24.01 1.28
N GLN A 92 4.87 -24.12 1.82
CA GLN A 92 6.02 -24.61 1.04
C GLN A 92 5.74 -26.00 0.46
N THR A 93 5.22 -26.90 1.31
CA THR A 93 4.83 -28.26 0.90
C THR A 93 3.79 -28.22 -0.22
N GLN A 94 2.82 -27.30 -0.16
CA GLN A 94 1.80 -27.15 -1.21
C GLN A 94 2.43 -26.75 -2.55
N TYR A 95 3.38 -25.81 -2.57
CA TYR A 95 4.06 -25.45 -3.82
C TYR A 95 4.89 -26.58 -4.40
N LEU A 96 5.62 -27.33 -3.56
CA LEU A 96 6.37 -28.51 -3.98
C LEU A 96 5.44 -29.57 -4.59
N ASN A 97 4.29 -29.83 -3.95
CA ASN A 97 3.28 -30.78 -4.46
C ASN A 97 2.65 -30.33 -5.80
N ASN A 98 2.73 -29.05 -6.13
CA ASN A 98 2.26 -28.49 -7.40
C ASN A 98 3.38 -28.32 -8.43
N GLY A 99 4.54 -28.95 -8.20
CA GLY A 99 5.61 -29.07 -9.19
C GLY A 99 6.54 -27.86 -9.26
N VAL A 100 6.46 -26.91 -8.30
CA VAL A 100 7.47 -25.85 -8.21
C VAL A 100 8.80 -26.48 -7.84
N PRO A 101 9.87 -26.31 -8.66
CA PRO A 101 11.18 -26.83 -8.33
C PRO A 101 11.69 -26.23 -7.01
N ALA A 102 12.35 -27.05 -6.18
CA ALA A 102 12.93 -26.55 -4.93
C ALA A 102 13.90 -25.37 -5.14
N GLY A 103 14.63 -25.33 -6.26
CA GLY A 103 15.50 -24.22 -6.63
C GLY A 103 14.77 -22.91 -6.97
N ASN A 104 13.47 -22.96 -7.25
CA ASN A 104 12.63 -21.77 -7.44
C ASN A 104 12.03 -21.26 -6.12
N ILE A 105 12.19 -21.99 -5.01
CA ILE A 105 11.65 -21.62 -3.69
C ILE A 105 12.77 -21.10 -2.79
N THR A 106 12.69 -19.82 -2.44
CA THR A 106 13.46 -19.26 -1.33
C THR A 106 12.57 -19.21 -0.09
N TYR A 107 12.98 -19.88 1.00
CA TYR A 107 12.24 -19.86 2.25
C TYR A 107 13.11 -19.38 3.41
N VAL A 108 12.75 -18.22 3.97
CA VAL A 108 13.48 -17.52 5.02
C VAL A 108 12.72 -17.60 6.35
N LYS A 109 13.36 -18.20 7.36
CA LYS A 109 12.89 -18.20 8.76
C LYS A 109 13.80 -17.32 9.60
N ARG A 110 13.28 -16.25 10.20
CA ARG A 110 14.09 -15.34 11.05
C ARG A 110 13.76 -15.45 12.52
N ARG A 111 14.80 -15.68 13.32
CA ARG A 111 14.70 -15.84 14.77
C ARG A 111 14.22 -14.54 15.42
N GLY A 112 13.26 -14.64 16.33
CA GLY A 112 12.80 -13.51 17.15
C GLY A 112 11.93 -12.48 16.41
N THR A 113 11.66 -12.69 15.12
CA THR A 113 10.72 -11.86 14.37
C THR A 113 9.29 -12.32 14.66
N ALA A 114 8.43 -11.38 15.04
CA ALA A 114 6.99 -11.60 15.23
C ALA A 114 6.23 -11.48 13.90
N HIS A 115 4.90 -11.37 13.94
CA HIS A 115 4.07 -11.18 12.75
C HIS A 115 4.14 -9.73 12.24
N VAL A 116 5.22 -9.42 11.53
CA VAL A 116 5.51 -8.09 10.98
C VAL A 116 6.11 -8.24 9.59
N LEU A 117 5.95 -7.24 8.73
CA LEU A 117 6.75 -7.14 7.53
C LEU A 117 8.17 -6.67 7.92
N PRO A 118 9.22 -7.47 7.64
CA PRO A 118 10.58 -7.15 8.05
C PRO A 118 11.23 -6.12 7.12
N THR A 119 11.83 -5.10 7.72
CA THR A 119 12.71 -4.13 7.05
C THR A 119 14.08 -4.09 7.73
N ASP A 120 15.00 -3.31 7.17
CA ASP A 120 16.34 -3.06 7.73
C ASP A 120 16.57 -1.57 8.06
N PHE A 121 15.50 -0.80 8.17
CA PHE A 121 15.56 0.63 8.47
C PHE A 121 14.43 1.05 9.41
N ASP A 122 14.73 2.07 10.22
CA ASP A 122 13.74 2.69 11.10
C ASP A 122 12.87 3.69 10.31
N SER A 123 11.57 3.69 10.63
CA SER A 123 10.64 4.71 10.17
C SER A 123 9.69 5.07 11.31
N THR A 124 9.30 6.34 11.37
CA THR A 124 8.49 6.87 12.47
C THR A 124 7.19 6.11 12.62
N GLY A 125 6.94 5.61 13.84
CA GLY A 125 5.75 4.86 14.20
C GLY A 125 5.78 3.39 13.83
N ASN A 126 6.89 2.85 13.31
CA ASN A 126 7.05 1.39 13.19
C ASN A 126 7.14 0.73 14.58
N ASN A 127 6.62 -0.48 14.70
CA ASN A 127 6.67 -1.28 15.91
C ASN A 127 7.98 -2.09 15.99
N ALA A 128 8.33 -2.58 17.18
CA ALA A 128 9.49 -3.44 17.37
C ALA A 128 9.32 -4.78 16.62
N CYS A 129 10.41 -5.32 16.07
CA CYS A 129 10.40 -6.57 15.30
C CYS A 129 9.87 -7.78 16.10
N SER A 130 10.00 -7.75 17.42
CA SER A 130 9.52 -8.78 18.34
C SER A 130 8.06 -8.61 18.77
N SER A 131 7.37 -7.57 18.30
CA SER A 131 5.99 -7.24 18.68
C SER A 131 5.05 -7.31 17.48
N SER A 132 3.93 -8.03 17.61
CA SER A 132 2.87 -8.05 16.60
C SER A 132 1.82 -6.98 16.93
N THR A 133 2.13 -5.73 16.60
CA THR A 133 1.27 -4.58 16.84
C THR A 133 1.30 -3.64 15.64
N SER A 134 0.25 -2.82 15.46
CA SER A 134 0.21 -1.79 14.42
C SER A 134 1.50 -0.94 14.42
N PRO A 135 2.09 -0.65 13.24
CA PRO A 135 1.58 -0.89 11.89
C PRO A 135 1.96 -2.26 11.30
N PHE A 136 2.51 -3.20 12.10
CA PHE A 136 3.02 -4.49 11.66
C PHE A 136 4.15 -4.37 10.60
N ILE A 137 4.97 -3.33 10.75
CA ILE A 137 6.14 -3.05 9.91
C ILE A 137 7.27 -2.69 10.86
N SER A 138 8.41 -3.36 10.72
CA SER A 138 9.46 -3.28 11.73
C SER A 138 10.85 -3.35 11.13
N ASN A 139 11.75 -2.55 11.67
CA ASN A 139 13.17 -2.79 11.49
C ASN A 139 13.55 -4.08 12.21
N CYS A 140 13.79 -5.12 11.42
CA CYS A 140 14.25 -6.43 11.85
C CYS A 140 15.73 -6.66 11.51
N GLY A 141 16.43 -5.66 10.99
CA GLY A 141 17.75 -5.85 10.37
C GLY A 141 17.69 -6.80 9.17
N TYR A 142 16.59 -6.78 8.41
CA TYR A 142 16.42 -7.61 7.22
C TYR A 142 15.55 -6.92 6.18
N ASP A 143 16.14 -6.67 5.03
CA ASP A 143 15.45 -6.06 3.89
C ASP A 143 14.57 -7.08 3.19
N GLY A 144 13.35 -7.29 3.71
CA GLY A 144 12.38 -8.20 3.13
C GLY A 144 12.00 -7.84 1.70
N ALA A 145 11.81 -6.55 1.41
CA ALA A 145 11.48 -6.05 0.08
C ALA A 145 12.61 -6.29 -0.93
N GLY A 146 13.86 -5.97 -0.56
CA GLY A 146 15.02 -6.23 -1.40
C GLY A 146 15.22 -7.72 -1.69
N ALA A 147 15.07 -8.57 -0.66
CA ALA A 147 15.23 -10.01 -0.81
C ALA A 147 14.21 -10.62 -1.78
N VAL A 148 12.92 -10.26 -1.63
CA VAL A 148 11.87 -10.80 -2.51
C VAL A 148 11.97 -10.27 -3.94
N LEU A 149 12.30 -8.99 -4.13
CA LEU A 149 12.50 -8.42 -5.47
C LEU A 149 13.71 -9.05 -6.16
N SER A 150 14.81 -9.28 -5.43
CA SER A 150 16.01 -9.93 -5.98
C SER A 150 15.75 -11.38 -6.37
N HIS A 151 14.93 -12.10 -5.61
CA HIS A 151 14.51 -13.47 -5.95
C HIS A 151 13.81 -13.51 -7.32
N PHE A 152 12.93 -12.54 -7.60
CA PHE A 152 12.21 -12.50 -8.88
C PHE A 152 13.03 -11.96 -10.04
N TYR A 153 13.72 -10.85 -9.83
CA TYR A 153 14.33 -10.09 -10.93
C TYR A 153 15.85 -10.27 -11.04
N GLY A 154 16.46 -11.07 -10.15
CA GLY A 154 17.90 -11.30 -10.14
C GLY A 154 18.66 -10.16 -9.47
N ALA A 155 19.87 -9.89 -9.93
CA ALA A 155 20.68 -8.78 -9.43
C ALA A 155 19.96 -7.44 -9.66
N LEU A 156 19.91 -6.61 -8.62
CA LEU A 156 19.30 -5.28 -8.62
C LEU A 156 20.36 -4.21 -8.39
N ASN A 157 20.15 -3.04 -9.01
CA ASN A 157 20.89 -1.82 -8.68
C ASN A 157 20.64 -1.45 -7.21
N ALA A 158 21.62 -0.78 -6.60
CA ALA A 158 21.48 -0.27 -5.24
C ALA A 158 20.22 0.60 -5.10
N ARG A 159 19.49 0.39 -4.01
CA ARG A 159 18.23 1.10 -3.71
C ARG A 159 18.44 2.59 -3.43
N ASN A 160 17.46 3.42 -3.77
CA ASN A 160 17.37 4.81 -3.32
C ASN A 160 16.63 4.87 -1.96
N ASN A 161 17.28 5.37 -0.92
CA ASN A 161 16.66 5.46 0.41
C ASN A 161 15.69 6.63 0.59
N ALA A 162 15.60 7.55 -0.38
CA ALA A 162 14.68 8.68 -0.39
C ALA A 162 13.90 8.79 -1.72
N PRO A 163 12.95 7.87 -2.00
CA PRO A 163 12.06 7.96 -3.15
C PRO A 163 11.28 9.29 -3.17
N ALA A 164 11.20 9.93 -4.35
CA ALA A 164 10.48 11.19 -4.50
C ALA A 164 8.97 11.02 -4.23
N ALA A 165 8.37 11.97 -3.51
CA ALA A 165 6.94 11.94 -3.19
C ALA A 165 6.05 11.99 -4.45
N ALA A 166 6.49 12.69 -5.49
CA ALA A 166 5.79 12.80 -6.77
C ALA A 166 5.66 11.46 -7.52
N ASN A 167 6.47 10.45 -7.18
CA ASN A 167 6.41 9.14 -7.81
C ASN A 167 5.28 8.27 -7.22
N TYR A 168 4.67 8.69 -6.10
CA TYR A 168 3.49 8.02 -5.54
C TYR A 168 2.23 8.64 -6.14
N ILE A 169 1.48 7.83 -6.87
CA ILE A 169 0.28 8.26 -7.60
C ILE A 169 -0.92 7.54 -6.97
N GLU A 170 -1.85 8.30 -6.41
CA GLU A 170 -3.14 7.77 -5.98
C GLU A 170 -4.09 7.73 -7.19
N PHE A 171 -4.90 6.68 -7.30
CA PHE A 171 -5.89 6.55 -8.36
C PHE A 171 -7.15 5.86 -7.86
N ASP A 172 -8.28 6.14 -8.50
CA ASP A 172 -9.54 5.47 -8.22
C ASP A 172 -9.49 4.00 -8.69
N GLN A 173 -9.49 3.08 -7.73
CA GLN A 173 -9.61 1.64 -8.00
C GLN A 173 -11.07 1.18 -8.08
N SER A 174 -12.06 2.02 -7.72
CA SER A 174 -13.48 1.64 -7.69
C SER A 174 -13.97 1.11 -9.03
N ALA A 175 -13.45 1.67 -10.14
CA ALA A 175 -13.67 1.23 -11.51
C ALA A 175 -13.38 -0.26 -11.76
N TYR A 176 -12.47 -0.88 -11.00
CA TYR A 176 -12.10 -2.29 -11.13
C TYR A 176 -12.84 -3.21 -10.13
N THR A 177 -13.44 -2.63 -9.09
CA THR A 177 -13.96 -3.40 -7.94
C THR A 177 -15.36 -3.94 -8.13
N ALA A 178 -16.09 -3.45 -9.13
CA ALA A 178 -17.51 -3.74 -9.34
C ALA A 178 -18.36 -3.56 -8.06
N GLY A 179 -18.05 -2.53 -7.26
CA GLY A 179 -18.77 -2.25 -6.01
C GLY A 179 -18.47 -3.21 -4.86
N ASN A 180 -17.37 -3.99 -4.92
CA ASN A 180 -16.99 -4.89 -3.83
C ASN A 180 -16.86 -4.10 -2.50
N PRO A 181 -17.61 -4.48 -1.45
CA PRO A 181 -17.68 -3.69 -0.23
C PRO A 181 -16.40 -3.73 0.62
N GLY A 182 -15.51 -4.68 0.38
CA GLY A 182 -14.21 -4.81 1.06
C GLY A 182 -13.06 -4.09 0.36
N MET A 183 -13.29 -3.48 -0.80
CA MET A 183 -12.27 -2.71 -1.52
C MET A 183 -12.41 -1.22 -1.22
N ALA A 184 -11.30 -0.52 -1.01
CA ALA A 184 -11.31 0.94 -0.88
C ALA A 184 -11.66 1.62 -2.22
N ALA A 185 -11.97 2.91 -2.17
CA ALA A 185 -12.13 3.71 -3.40
C ALA A 185 -10.78 3.89 -4.10
N ASN A 186 -9.72 4.22 -3.35
CA ASN A 186 -8.42 4.58 -3.92
C ASN A 186 -7.36 3.49 -3.72
N ALA A 187 -6.47 3.37 -4.70
CA ALA A 187 -5.23 2.59 -4.66
C ALA A 187 -4.03 3.51 -4.84
N LEU A 188 -2.83 2.98 -4.60
CA LEU A 188 -1.59 3.70 -4.87
C LEU A 188 -0.72 2.96 -5.89
N LEU A 189 -0.05 3.73 -6.74
CA LEU A 189 1.05 3.32 -7.58
C LEU A 189 2.33 4.00 -7.10
N TYR A 190 3.45 3.32 -7.28
CA TYR A 190 4.77 3.94 -7.30
C TYR A 190 5.35 3.78 -8.70
N VAL A 191 5.55 4.89 -9.40
CA VAL A 191 6.07 4.91 -10.78
C VAL A 191 7.42 5.64 -10.78
N PRO A 192 8.54 4.90 -10.94
CA PRO A 192 9.86 5.52 -11.10
C PRO A 192 9.90 6.44 -12.33
N TRP A 193 10.73 7.48 -12.29
CA TRP A 193 10.78 8.51 -13.33
C TRP A 193 11.05 7.94 -14.74
N ASN A 194 11.85 6.88 -14.85
CA ASN A 194 12.16 6.23 -16.11
C ASN A 194 10.94 5.50 -16.70
N CYS A 195 10.12 4.86 -15.85
CA CYS A 195 8.85 4.25 -16.25
C CYS A 195 7.85 5.33 -16.68
N ALA A 196 7.76 6.43 -15.92
CA ALA A 196 6.92 7.57 -16.27
C ALA A 196 7.34 8.24 -17.59
N SER A 197 8.63 8.15 -17.95
CA SER A 197 9.19 8.66 -19.21
C SER A 197 9.04 7.69 -20.39
N GLY A 198 8.28 6.60 -20.24
CA GLY A 198 7.97 5.65 -21.31
C GLY A 198 8.92 4.46 -21.45
N ALA A 199 9.83 4.23 -20.50
CA ALA A 199 10.64 3.00 -20.51
C ALA A 199 9.76 1.78 -20.24
N GLN A 200 10.10 0.64 -20.87
CA GLN A 200 9.49 -0.64 -20.51
C GLN A 200 9.92 -1.02 -19.09
N CYS A 201 8.94 -1.17 -18.20
CA CYS A 201 9.18 -1.47 -16.80
C CYS A 201 8.53 -2.79 -16.37
N LYS A 202 9.09 -3.38 -15.32
CA LYS A 202 8.49 -4.50 -14.59
C LYS A 202 7.32 -3.97 -13.76
N LEU A 203 6.35 -4.82 -13.46
CA LEU A 203 5.28 -4.54 -12.52
C LEU A 203 5.36 -5.50 -11.33
N HIS A 204 5.22 -4.96 -10.14
CA HIS A 204 5.13 -5.73 -8.90
C HIS A 204 3.92 -5.29 -8.08
N VAL A 205 3.06 -6.22 -7.70
CA VAL A 205 1.88 -5.94 -6.87
C VAL A 205 2.24 -6.21 -5.41
N VAL A 206 2.13 -5.20 -4.56
CA VAL A 206 2.41 -5.30 -3.12
C VAL A 206 1.08 -5.20 -2.37
N LEU A 207 0.71 -6.29 -1.68
CA LEU A 207 -0.55 -6.36 -0.94
C LEU A 207 -0.26 -6.20 0.55
N HIS A 208 -0.95 -5.26 1.18
CA HIS A 208 -0.88 -5.07 2.63
C HIS A 208 -1.58 -6.21 3.40
N GLY A 209 -1.25 -6.39 4.68
CA GLY A 209 -1.93 -7.33 5.56
C GLY A 209 -3.22 -6.78 6.17
N CYS A 210 -3.86 -7.58 7.01
CA CYS A 210 -4.94 -7.10 7.88
C CYS A 210 -4.43 -5.94 8.74
N GLN A 211 -5.28 -4.95 9.01
CA GLN A 211 -4.98 -3.73 9.76
C GLN A 211 -3.89 -2.84 9.13
N GLN A 212 -3.53 -3.07 7.85
CA GLN A 212 -2.51 -2.30 7.14
C GLN A 212 -3.03 -1.53 5.92
N SER A 213 -4.35 -1.47 5.74
CA SER A 213 -5.00 -0.61 4.74
C SER A 213 -4.79 0.87 5.06
N THR A 214 -4.98 1.73 4.06
CA THR A 214 -4.82 3.18 4.22
C THR A 214 -5.70 3.78 5.33
N ASP A 215 -6.92 3.29 5.52
CA ASP A 215 -7.81 3.72 6.61
C ASP A 215 -7.32 3.31 8.02
N LYS A 216 -6.39 2.36 8.12
CA LYS A 216 -5.84 1.87 9.39
C LYS A 216 -4.50 2.51 9.74
N ILE A 217 -3.60 2.65 8.77
CA ILE A 217 -2.22 3.09 9.02
C ILE A 217 -1.72 4.17 8.06
N GLY A 218 -2.61 4.78 7.27
CA GLY A 218 -2.25 5.79 6.28
C GLY A 218 -1.34 5.22 5.18
N ASP A 219 -0.30 5.96 4.83
CA ASP A 219 0.66 5.58 3.79
C ASP A 219 1.82 4.70 4.30
N LYS A 220 1.81 4.29 5.58
CA LYS A 220 2.91 3.54 6.19
C LYS A 220 3.22 2.25 5.44
N PHE A 221 2.22 1.49 4.98
CA PHE A 221 2.51 0.29 4.19
C PHE A 221 3.19 0.61 2.85
N VAL A 222 2.82 1.71 2.22
CA VAL A 222 3.37 2.10 0.92
C VAL A 222 4.80 2.65 1.07
N LYS A 223 5.09 3.38 2.15
CA LYS A 223 6.36 4.10 2.35
C LYS A 223 7.36 3.39 3.26
N ASN A 224 6.89 2.65 4.28
CA ASN A 224 7.75 2.08 5.32
C ASN A 224 8.18 0.64 5.04
N THR A 225 7.76 0.03 3.94
CA THR A 225 8.04 -1.38 3.63
C THR A 225 9.29 -1.59 2.78
N GLY A 226 9.84 -0.51 2.20
CA GLY A 226 11.10 -0.53 1.46
C GLY A 226 10.98 -0.88 -0.03
N TYR A 227 9.82 -1.31 -0.52
CA TYR A 227 9.65 -1.68 -1.94
C TYR A 227 9.96 -0.51 -2.88
N SER A 228 9.45 0.70 -2.59
CA SER A 228 9.68 1.88 -3.43
C SER A 228 11.17 2.26 -3.54
N ARG A 229 11.96 1.98 -2.50
CA ARG A 229 13.42 2.23 -2.49
C ARG A 229 14.15 1.43 -3.56
N TRP A 230 13.77 0.16 -3.72
CA TRP A 230 14.32 -0.70 -4.77
C TRP A 230 13.73 -0.40 -6.14
N ALA A 231 12.43 -0.16 -6.19
CA ALA A 231 11.72 0.12 -7.43
C ALA A 231 12.29 1.32 -8.19
N ASP A 232 12.63 2.39 -7.46
CA ASP A 232 13.10 3.67 -8.01
C ASP A 232 14.34 3.54 -8.91
N THR A 233 15.23 2.59 -8.60
CA THR A 233 16.50 2.41 -9.31
C THR A 233 16.51 1.18 -10.23
N ASN A 234 15.40 0.45 -10.35
CA ASN A 234 15.36 -0.86 -10.99
C ASN A 234 14.28 -1.04 -12.07
N GLN A 235 13.65 0.04 -12.53
CA GLN A 235 12.58 0.00 -13.54
C GLN A 235 11.42 -0.92 -13.11
N ILE A 236 10.98 -0.78 -11.86
CA ILE A 236 9.87 -1.55 -11.30
C ILE A 236 8.77 -0.56 -10.94
N THR A 237 7.61 -0.66 -11.59
CA THR A 237 6.39 -0.02 -11.13
C THR A 237 5.77 -0.87 -10.02
N LEU A 238 5.33 -0.24 -8.95
CA LEU A 238 4.65 -0.93 -7.85
C LEU A 238 3.18 -0.57 -7.83
N LEU A 239 2.32 -1.58 -7.74
CA LEU A 239 0.89 -1.41 -7.49
C LEU A 239 0.59 -1.79 -6.05
N PHE A 240 -0.10 -0.91 -5.33
CA PHE A 240 -0.57 -1.09 -3.95
C PHE A 240 -2.10 -0.97 -3.89
N PRO A 241 -2.84 -2.03 -4.29
CA PRO A 241 -4.28 -2.08 -4.12
C PRO A 241 -4.64 -1.94 -2.64
N GLN A 242 -5.79 -1.34 -2.34
CA GLN A 242 -6.25 -1.13 -0.97
C GLN A 242 -7.59 -1.82 -0.72
N THR A 243 -7.67 -2.56 0.38
CA THR A 243 -8.97 -2.93 0.96
C THR A 243 -9.44 -1.84 1.92
N ARG A 244 -10.64 -2.00 2.47
CA ARG A 244 -11.18 -1.14 3.53
C ARG A 244 -11.89 -1.96 4.60
N VAL A 245 -12.17 -1.31 5.73
CA VAL A 245 -13.03 -1.88 6.78
C VAL A 245 -14.42 -2.21 6.22
N ASP A 246 -14.89 -3.43 6.49
CA ASP A 246 -16.28 -3.84 6.29
C ASP A 246 -16.82 -4.49 7.56
N ASN A 247 -17.65 -3.76 8.30
CA ASN A 247 -18.27 -4.26 9.53
C ASN A 247 -19.52 -5.13 9.30
N THR A 248 -19.90 -5.34 8.04
CA THR A 248 -21.04 -6.19 7.70
C THR A 248 -20.67 -7.65 7.94
N SER A 249 -21.46 -8.37 8.76
CA SER A 249 -21.28 -9.81 8.91
C SER A 249 -21.75 -10.53 7.64
N ARG A 250 -20.86 -11.34 7.05
CA ARG A 250 -21.12 -12.07 5.81
C ARG A 250 -20.80 -13.54 6.00
N SER A 251 -21.55 -14.41 5.32
CA SER A 251 -21.24 -15.83 5.27
C SER A 251 -19.86 -16.04 4.65
N THR A 252 -19.08 -16.96 5.23
CA THR A 252 -17.74 -17.34 4.80
C THR A 252 -17.74 -18.81 4.39
N ALA A 253 -16.67 -19.27 3.73
CA ALA A 253 -16.61 -20.63 3.20
C ALA A 253 -16.74 -21.71 4.29
N LYS A 254 -16.07 -21.54 5.44
CA LYS A 254 -15.99 -22.53 6.53
C LYS A 254 -16.00 -21.95 7.95
N SER A 255 -16.22 -20.65 8.10
CA SER A 255 -16.08 -19.96 9.38
C SER A 255 -17.37 -19.30 9.86
N GLY A 256 -18.53 -19.78 9.39
CA GLY A 256 -19.82 -19.19 9.69
C GLY A 256 -19.95 -17.79 9.08
N SER A 257 -20.58 -16.86 9.80
CA SER A 257 -20.72 -15.47 9.37
C SER A 257 -19.81 -14.55 10.18
N LEU A 258 -18.97 -13.78 9.51
CA LEU A 258 -17.97 -12.90 10.12
C LEU A 258 -17.97 -11.54 9.41
N ALA A 259 -17.69 -10.48 10.17
CA ALA A 259 -17.33 -9.18 9.61
C ALA A 259 -15.83 -9.12 9.28
N ASN A 260 -15.42 -8.12 8.50
CA ASN A 260 -14.03 -7.80 8.18
C ASN A 260 -13.62 -6.41 8.76
N PRO A 261 -13.65 -6.22 10.09
CA PRO A 261 -13.30 -4.95 10.74
C PRO A 261 -11.81 -4.61 10.63
N ASN A 262 -11.00 -5.59 10.21
CA ASN A 262 -9.56 -5.47 10.05
C ASN A 262 -9.15 -5.16 8.61
N ALA A 263 -10.10 -4.95 7.69
CA ALA A 263 -9.80 -4.66 6.29
C ALA A 263 -8.84 -5.69 5.66
N CYS A 264 -9.03 -6.97 5.95
CA CYS A 264 -8.24 -8.04 5.36
C CYS A 264 -8.58 -8.22 3.87
N TRP A 265 -7.64 -8.74 3.09
CA TRP A 265 -7.93 -9.38 1.81
C TRP A 265 -8.83 -10.60 2.02
N ASP A 266 -9.63 -10.95 1.02
CA ASP A 266 -10.57 -12.06 1.12
C ASP A 266 -9.91 -13.40 0.88
N TRP A 267 -9.58 -14.07 1.99
CA TRP A 267 -9.01 -15.41 2.00
C TRP A 267 -9.93 -16.44 2.68
N ILE A 268 -11.13 -16.01 3.11
CA ILE A 268 -12.10 -16.87 3.81
C ILE A 268 -13.47 -16.92 3.12
N GLY A 269 -13.70 -16.11 2.07
CA GLY A 269 -14.93 -16.09 1.28
C GLY A 269 -15.95 -15.04 1.71
N TRP A 270 -15.53 -13.90 2.27
CA TRP A 270 -16.45 -12.81 2.63
C TRP A 270 -17.25 -12.28 1.44
N TYR A 271 -16.64 -12.25 0.24
CA TYR A 271 -17.20 -11.60 -0.94
C TYR A 271 -17.52 -12.58 -2.07
N GLY A 272 -17.71 -13.86 -1.74
CA GLY A 272 -18.16 -14.90 -2.67
C GLY A 272 -17.44 -16.24 -2.47
N GLY A 273 -18.13 -17.34 -2.78
CA GLY A 273 -17.57 -18.69 -2.69
C GLY A 273 -16.40 -18.97 -3.66
N ASN A 274 -16.20 -18.07 -4.64
CA ASN A 274 -15.13 -18.09 -5.61
C ASN A 274 -13.94 -17.19 -5.23
N PHE A 275 -13.83 -16.74 -3.97
CA PHE A 275 -12.78 -15.84 -3.46
C PHE A 275 -11.34 -16.24 -3.80
N ALA A 276 -11.09 -17.53 -4.05
CA ALA A 276 -9.79 -18.09 -4.42
C ALA A 276 -9.63 -18.36 -5.93
N GLN A 277 -10.66 -18.19 -6.75
CA GLN A 277 -10.66 -18.43 -8.21
C GLN A 277 -10.58 -17.13 -9.01
N LYS A 278 -10.24 -17.17 -10.30
CA LYS A 278 -10.12 -15.96 -11.16
C LYS A 278 -11.28 -14.97 -10.99
N SER A 279 -12.51 -15.47 -10.97
CA SER A 279 -13.73 -14.67 -10.82
C SER A 279 -13.97 -14.09 -9.43
N GLY A 280 -13.15 -14.43 -8.43
CA GLY A 280 -13.22 -13.85 -7.09
C GLY A 280 -13.05 -12.34 -7.14
N ALA A 281 -13.99 -11.60 -6.57
CA ALA A 281 -14.16 -10.16 -6.82
C ALA A 281 -12.89 -9.33 -6.57
N GLN A 282 -12.19 -9.54 -5.45
CA GLN A 282 -10.95 -8.80 -5.16
C GLN A 282 -9.80 -9.20 -6.10
N MET A 283 -9.71 -10.47 -6.48
CA MET A 283 -8.66 -10.92 -7.39
C MET A 283 -8.89 -10.44 -8.82
N ALA A 284 -10.13 -10.47 -9.30
CA ALA A 284 -10.51 -9.91 -10.59
C ALA A 284 -10.21 -8.41 -10.64
N ALA A 285 -10.49 -7.66 -9.57
CA ALA A 285 -10.16 -6.24 -9.46
C ALA A 285 -8.64 -5.99 -9.57
N ILE A 286 -7.83 -6.74 -8.81
CA ILE A 286 -6.36 -6.62 -8.88
C ILE A 286 -5.86 -6.99 -10.28
N LYS A 287 -6.38 -8.07 -10.88
CA LYS A 287 -6.00 -8.48 -12.22
C LYS A 287 -6.32 -7.40 -13.26
N ALA A 288 -7.48 -6.77 -13.18
CA ALA A 288 -7.88 -5.70 -14.08
C ALA A 288 -6.97 -4.45 -13.92
N MET A 289 -6.58 -4.10 -12.70
CA MET A 289 -5.57 -3.05 -12.46
C MET A 289 -4.21 -3.42 -13.06
N VAL A 290 -3.76 -4.68 -12.89
CA VAL A 290 -2.52 -5.20 -13.49
C VAL A 290 -2.57 -5.10 -15.01
N ASP A 291 -3.67 -5.53 -15.64
CA ASP A 291 -3.85 -5.49 -17.10
C ASP A 291 -3.86 -4.06 -17.61
N ARG A 292 -4.50 -3.15 -16.87
CA ARG A 292 -4.54 -1.73 -17.21
C ARG A 292 -3.16 -1.06 -17.20
N ILE A 293 -2.30 -1.44 -16.26
CA ILE A 293 -0.93 -0.92 -16.17
C ILE A 293 -0.07 -1.57 -17.26
N ALA A 294 -0.18 -2.88 -17.42
CA ALA A 294 0.62 -3.66 -18.37
C ALA A 294 0.30 -3.34 -19.84
N SER A 295 -0.92 -2.87 -20.15
CA SER A 295 -1.26 -2.42 -21.50
C SER A 295 -0.51 -1.16 -21.93
N GLY A 296 0.19 -0.48 -21.01
CA GLY A 296 0.92 0.75 -21.31
C GLY A 296 0.00 1.93 -21.63
N ALA A 297 -1.32 1.80 -21.42
CA ALA A 297 -2.29 2.87 -21.63
C ALA A 297 -2.17 3.97 -20.56
N GLY A 298 -0.98 4.34 -20.09
CA GLY A 298 -0.78 5.52 -19.26
C GLY A 298 -0.80 6.78 -20.14
N SER A 299 -1.79 7.65 -19.93
CA SER A 299 -1.96 8.96 -20.58
C SER A 299 -1.67 9.04 -22.09
N ALA A 300 -2.43 8.28 -22.89
CA ALA A 300 -2.63 8.61 -24.29
C ALA A 300 -3.79 9.61 -24.42
N ASP A 301 -3.58 10.85 -23.98
CA ASP A 301 -4.47 11.99 -24.32
C ASP A 301 -3.79 12.93 -25.33
N GLY A 302 -3.12 12.31 -26.29
CA GLY A 302 -2.73 12.91 -27.56
C GLY A 302 -3.50 12.27 -28.72
N GLY A 303 -4.77 12.64 -28.90
CA GLY A 303 -5.45 12.57 -30.20
C GLY A 303 -6.65 11.62 -30.36
N GLY A 304 -7.84 12.10 -29.98
CA GLY A 304 -8.97 12.20 -30.92
C GLY A 304 -9.93 11.02 -31.09
N THR A 305 -10.84 10.82 -30.13
CA THR A 305 -12.31 10.77 -30.36
C THR A 305 -13.01 11.11 -29.03
N THR A 306 -13.62 12.30 -28.96
CA THR A 306 -14.47 12.88 -27.88
C THR A 306 -14.50 12.16 -26.51
N PRO A 307 -13.86 12.74 -25.46
CA PRO A 307 -13.93 12.26 -24.08
C PRO A 307 -15.37 12.29 -23.51
N PRO A 308 -15.71 11.42 -22.54
CA PRO A 308 -16.82 11.71 -21.63
C PRO A 308 -16.43 13.00 -20.88
N THR A 309 -17.23 14.05 -21.00
CA THR A 309 -17.05 15.26 -20.21
C THR A 309 -17.46 14.96 -18.77
N ASP A 310 -16.50 14.55 -17.93
CA ASP A 310 -16.66 14.65 -16.49
C ASP A 310 -16.82 16.14 -16.12
N PRO A 311 -17.72 16.50 -15.19
CA PRO A 311 -17.97 17.89 -14.85
C PRO A 311 -16.74 18.49 -14.17
N VAL A 312 -16.07 19.43 -14.84
CA VAL A 312 -15.01 20.25 -14.23
C VAL A 312 -15.64 21.05 -13.09
N LEU A 313 -15.26 20.73 -11.84
CA LEU A 313 -15.69 21.51 -10.68
C LEU A 313 -15.17 22.96 -10.80
N PRO A 314 -15.99 23.97 -10.50
CA PRO A 314 -15.56 25.36 -10.59
C PRO A 314 -14.48 25.66 -9.55
N ALA A 315 -13.63 26.64 -9.87
CA ALA A 315 -12.58 27.10 -8.96
C ALA A 315 -13.14 27.54 -7.61
N PRO A 316 -12.56 27.09 -6.48
CA PRO A 316 -12.87 27.65 -5.17
C PRO A 316 -12.68 29.18 -5.16
N THR A 317 -13.65 29.92 -4.63
CA THR A 317 -13.59 31.38 -4.52
C THR A 317 -13.30 31.81 -3.09
N GLY A 318 -12.90 33.07 -2.89
CA GLY A 318 -12.70 33.63 -1.55
C GLY A 318 -11.49 33.07 -0.80
N LEU A 319 -10.51 32.48 -1.50
CA LEU A 319 -9.28 32.03 -0.87
C LEU A 319 -8.58 33.21 -0.19
N SER A 320 -8.30 33.06 1.10
CA SER A 320 -7.61 34.05 1.93
C SER A 320 -6.54 33.40 2.80
N ALA A 321 -5.48 34.14 3.11
CA ALA A 321 -4.40 33.73 4.01
C ALA A 321 -4.37 34.66 5.24
N SER A 322 -4.29 34.08 6.44
CA SER A 322 -4.32 34.82 7.71
C SER A 322 -3.59 34.09 8.83
N GLY A 323 -3.43 34.73 9.98
CA GLY A 323 -2.88 34.08 11.18
C GLY A 323 -1.43 33.63 11.04
N ALA A 324 -0.61 34.39 10.31
CA ALA A 324 0.80 34.08 10.08
C ALA A 324 1.55 33.88 11.40
N THR A 325 2.29 32.78 11.51
CA THR A 325 3.29 32.55 12.56
C THR A 325 4.69 32.47 11.93
N ALA A 326 5.71 32.15 12.72
CA ALA A 326 7.04 31.88 12.16
C ALA A 326 7.08 30.59 11.31
N THR A 327 6.12 29.67 11.47
CA THR A 327 6.16 28.35 10.83
C THR A 327 4.82 27.87 10.25
N SER A 328 3.78 28.72 10.25
CA SER A 328 2.46 28.35 9.73
C SER A 328 1.65 29.52 9.18
N MET A 329 0.64 29.19 8.37
CA MET A 329 -0.35 30.09 7.80
C MET A 329 -1.72 29.40 7.77
N ASN A 330 -2.79 30.12 8.10
CA ASN A 330 -4.16 29.63 7.98
C ASN A 330 -4.76 30.07 6.64
N LEU A 331 -5.37 29.12 5.93
CA LEU A 331 -6.07 29.33 4.67
C LEU A 331 -7.55 29.02 4.84
N ALA A 332 -8.41 29.83 4.22
CA ALA A 332 -9.86 29.61 4.18
C ALA A 332 -10.43 30.02 2.82
N TRP A 333 -11.47 29.32 2.36
CA TRP A 333 -12.13 29.54 1.07
C TRP A 333 -13.63 29.21 1.15
N ASN A 334 -14.38 29.52 0.10
CA ASN A 334 -15.80 29.18 -0.02
C ASN A 334 -15.99 27.74 -0.51
N ALA A 335 -17.03 27.07 -0.02
CA ALA A 335 -17.39 25.74 -0.50
C ALA A 335 -17.79 25.74 -1.98
N VAL A 336 -17.39 24.69 -2.70
CA VAL A 336 -17.77 24.43 -4.09
C VAL A 336 -18.85 23.34 -4.10
N ALA A 337 -19.97 23.62 -4.76
CA ALA A 337 -21.04 22.65 -4.94
C ALA A 337 -20.54 21.44 -5.77
N GLY A 338 -20.82 20.22 -5.30
CA GLY A 338 -20.33 18.99 -5.93
C GLY A 338 -18.91 18.57 -5.55
N ALA A 339 -18.18 19.40 -4.79
CA ALA A 339 -16.86 19.01 -4.26
C ALA A 339 -17.01 18.00 -3.11
N SER A 340 -16.29 16.90 -3.20
CA SER A 340 -16.11 15.93 -2.10
C SER A 340 -14.92 16.30 -1.20
N GLY A 341 -14.08 17.26 -1.61
CA GLY A 341 -13.01 17.83 -0.78
C GLY A 341 -12.16 18.84 -1.54
N TYR A 342 -10.98 19.18 -1.01
CA TYR A 342 -10.09 20.19 -1.57
C TYR A 342 -8.62 19.79 -1.46
N ASN A 343 -7.82 20.25 -2.43
CA ASN A 343 -6.36 20.19 -2.39
C ASN A 343 -5.77 21.60 -2.39
N VAL A 344 -4.77 21.80 -1.55
CA VAL A 344 -4.07 23.06 -1.31
C VAL A 344 -2.69 22.97 -1.94
N TYR A 345 -2.31 23.99 -2.69
CA TYR A 345 -1.02 24.08 -3.37
C TYR A 345 -0.23 25.26 -2.81
N ARG A 346 0.99 25.01 -2.32
CA ARG A 346 1.99 26.00 -1.91
C ARG A 346 3.06 26.13 -2.97
N ASN A 347 3.26 27.33 -3.51
CA ASN A 347 4.23 27.64 -4.57
C ASN A 347 4.12 26.64 -5.75
N GLY A 348 2.89 26.33 -6.15
CA GLY A 348 2.60 25.39 -7.24
C GLY A 348 2.71 23.90 -6.88
N ASN A 349 3.14 23.54 -5.66
CA ASN A 349 3.25 22.16 -5.19
C ASN A 349 2.15 21.83 -4.19
N LYS A 350 1.57 20.63 -4.24
CA LYS A 350 0.54 20.21 -3.29
C LYS A 350 1.09 20.18 -1.85
N ALA A 351 0.42 20.87 -0.94
CA ALA A 351 0.84 21.08 0.45
C ALA A 351 0.13 20.11 1.42
N ASN A 352 -1.13 19.77 1.16
CA ASN A 352 -1.87 18.81 1.98
C ASN A 352 -1.60 17.37 1.54
N ALA A 353 -1.31 16.50 2.51
CA ALA A 353 -1.04 15.08 2.27
C ALA A 353 -2.33 14.26 2.00
N LEU A 354 -3.45 14.66 2.60
CA LEU A 354 -4.77 14.05 2.40
C LEU A 354 -5.76 15.12 1.95
N THR A 355 -6.78 14.73 1.17
CA THR A 355 -7.88 15.60 0.78
C THR A 355 -8.48 16.31 2.00
N VAL A 356 -8.62 17.63 1.90
CA VAL A 356 -9.20 18.46 2.95
C VAL A 356 -10.71 18.46 2.79
N TYR A 357 -11.44 17.94 3.77
CA TYR A 357 -12.91 17.90 3.75
C TYR A 357 -13.56 19.18 4.29
N ALA A 358 -12.79 20.01 4.99
CA ALA A 358 -13.19 21.35 5.44
C ALA A 358 -12.90 22.41 4.37
N THR A 359 -13.46 23.61 4.54
CA THR A 359 -13.16 24.78 3.70
C THR A 359 -12.04 25.65 4.29
N SER A 360 -11.17 25.04 5.08
CA SER A 360 -10.01 25.68 5.69
C SER A 360 -8.86 24.69 5.87
N TYR A 361 -7.63 25.20 5.88
CA TYR A 361 -6.41 24.41 6.05
C TYR A 361 -5.30 25.24 6.70
N THR A 362 -4.60 24.67 7.68
CA THR A 362 -3.41 25.26 8.27
C THR A 362 -2.16 24.66 7.64
N ASP A 363 -1.49 25.44 6.79
CA ASP A 363 -0.20 25.06 6.25
C ASP A 363 0.89 25.28 7.31
N SER A 364 1.65 24.23 7.63
CA SER A 364 2.62 24.19 8.72
C SER A 364 4.02 23.85 8.20
N ALA A 365 5.02 23.88 9.10
CA ALA A 365 6.43 23.64 8.76
C ALA A 365 6.96 24.60 7.69
N LEU A 366 6.47 25.84 7.70
CA LEU A 366 6.98 26.93 6.87
C LEU A 366 8.29 27.48 7.45
N THR A 367 9.09 28.09 6.58
CA THR A 367 10.28 28.84 6.98
C THR A 367 9.87 30.24 7.42
N ALA A 368 10.47 30.74 8.51
CA ALA A 368 10.23 32.10 9.01
C ALA A 368 10.67 33.17 8.00
N SER A 369 10.08 34.37 8.08
CA SER A 369 10.38 35.50 7.19
C SER A 369 10.34 35.16 5.69
N THR A 370 9.47 34.24 5.27
CA THR A 370 9.40 33.74 3.89
C THR A 370 8.01 33.98 3.32
N THR A 371 7.95 34.54 2.10
CA THR A 371 6.70 34.71 1.36
C THR A 371 6.37 33.43 0.59
N TYR A 372 5.14 32.97 0.75
CA TYR A 372 4.58 31.84 0.01
C TYR A 372 3.35 32.29 -0.78
N SER A 373 2.99 31.50 -1.79
CA SER A 373 1.78 31.64 -2.58
C SER A 373 0.95 30.37 -2.46
N TRP A 374 -0.36 30.51 -2.26
CA TRP A 374 -1.30 29.41 -2.13
C TRP A 374 -2.42 29.49 -3.15
N ALA A 375 -2.80 28.33 -3.69
CA ALA A 375 -4.01 28.13 -4.47
C ALA A 375 -4.75 26.89 -3.97
N VAL A 376 -6.06 26.81 -4.22
CA VAL A 376 -6.89 25.67 -3.82
C VAL A 376 -7.67 25.16 -5.01
N ARG A 377 -7.79 23.84 -5.12
CA ARG A 377 -8.62 23.15 -6.12
C ARG A 377 -9.68 22.33 -5.41
N ALA A 378 -10.91 22.39 -5.92
CA ALA A 378 -11.97 21.48 -5.50
C ALA A 378 -11.70 20.08 -6.08
N VAL A 379 -12.10 19.05 -5.34
CA VAL A 379 -11.91 17.64 -5.68
C VAL A 379 -13.29 16.98 -5.72
N ASP A 380 -13.59 16.24 -6.78
CA ASP A 380 -14.85 15.50 -6.88
C ASP A 380 -14.80 14.16 -6.11
N ALA A 381 -15.88 13.37 -6.20
CA ALA A 381 -15.96 12.07 -5.53
C ALA A 381 -14.96 11.03 -6.08
N ASN A 382 -14.42 11.26 -7.27
CA ASN A 382 -13.46 10.39 -7.98
C ASN A 382 -12.01 10.86 -7.80
N GLY A 383 -11.79 11.93 -7.02
CA GLY A 383 -10.46 12.51 -6.81
C GLY A 383 -10.00 13.46 -7.92
N ALA A 384 -10.83 13.74 -8.93
CA ALA A 384 -10.49 14.65 -10.01
C ALA A 384 -10.54 16.10 -9.51
N GLU A 385 -9.53 16.88 -9.88
CA GLU A 385 -9.43 18.28 -9.48
C GLU A 385 -10.09 19.22 -10.50
N GLY A 386 -10.86 20.17 -10.00
CA GLY A 386 -11.37 21.29 -10.78
C GLY A 386 -10.33 22.38 -11.01
N ASP A 387 -10.81 23.53 -11.49
CA ASP A 387 -9.97 24.70 -11.71
C ASP A 387 -9.34 25.21 -10.40
N ALA A 388 -8.14 25.80 -10.51
CA ALA A 388 -7.49 26.44 -9.37
C ALA A 388 -8.18 27.76 -9.02
N SER A 389 -8.29 28.05 -7.73
CA SER A 389 -8.61 29.39 -7.25
C SER A 389 -7.59 30.42 -7.73
N ASN A 390 -7.95 31.71 -7.63
CA ASN A 390 -6.94 32.76 -7.60
C ASN A 390 -5.93 32.49 -6.49
N ALA A 391 -4.66 32.77 -6.76
CA ALA A 391 -3.61 32.60 -5.78
C ALA A 391 -3.64 33.74 -4.74
N VAL A 392 -3.38 33.41 -3.49
CA VAL A 392 -3.14 34.38 -2.41
C VAL A 392 -1.72 34.23 -1.90
N SER A 393 -1.08 35.33 -1.51
CA SER A 393 0.26 35.31 -0.93
C SER A 393 0.26 35.80 0.52
N GLY A 394 1.22 35.32 1.29
CA GLY A 394 1.42 35.71 2.69
C GLY A 394 2.85 35.43 3.13
N THR A 395 3.31 36.21 4.10
CA THR A 395 4.69 36.15 4.62
C THR A 395 4.65 35.70 6.07
N THR A 396 5.41 34.64 6.40
CA THR A 396 5.57 34.18 7.77
C THR A 396 6.28 35.22 8.63
N LEU A 397 5.98 35.23 9.93
CA LEU A 397 6.65 36.13 10.86
C LEU A 397 8.12 35.75 11.03
N ALA A 398 8.92 36.70 11.52
CA ALA A 398 10.28 36.39 11.97
C ALA A 398 10.22 35.40 13.16
N PRO A 399 11.29 34.62 13.41
CA PRO A 399 11.38 33.79 14.60
C PRO A 399 11.20 34.66 15.85
N THR A 400 10.41 34.19 16.83
CA THR A 400 10.34 34.85 18.13
C THR A 400 11.72 34.73 18.77
N GLN A 401 12.49 35.83 18.82
CA GLN A 401 13.68 35.87 19.64
C GLN A 401 13.25 35.73 21.09
N SER A 402 13.70 34.66 21.76
CA SER A 402 13.64 34.61 23.22
C SER A 402 14.39 35.84 23.73
N PRO A 403 13.85 36.63 24.69
CA PRO A 403 14.61 37.71 25.30
C PRO A 403 15.94 37.13 25.76
N GLY A 404 17.04 37.68 25.25
CA GLY A 404 18.36 37.29 25.69
C GLY A 404 18.37 37.36 27.22
N THR A 405 18.76 36.26 27.87
CA THR A 405 19.04 36.30 29.30
C THR A 405 20.21 37.23 29.50
N CYS A 406 19.96 38.43 30.01
CA CYS A 406 21.01 39.25 30.60
C CYS A 406 21.57 38.49 31.79
N THR A 407 22.66 37.76 31.60
CA THR A 407 23.51 37.34 32.71
C THR A 407 24.23 38.59 33.20
N THR A 408 23.75 39.21 34.28
CA THR A 408 24.57 40.11 35.09
C THR A 408 25.61 39.25 35.81
N ALA A 409 26.66 38.83 35.10
CA ALA A 409 27.90 38.50 35.78
C ALA A 409 28.40 39.83 36.36
N SER A 410 28.50 39.91 37.68
CA SER A 410 29.21 41.03 38.28
C SER A 410 30.65 41.01 37.75
N ASN A 411 31.20 42.20 37.57
CA ASN A 411 32.60 42.53 37.35
C ASN A 411 33.60 41.81 38.30
N TYR A 412 33.13 41.08 39.31
CA TYR A 412 33.92 40.21 40.19
C TYR A 412 34.33 38.87 39.53
N ALA A 413 33.61 38.39 38.52
CA ALA A 413 33.87 37.07 37.91
C ALA A 413 35.02 37.04 36.88
N HIS A 414 35.65 38.18 36.57
CA HIS A 414 36.66 38.28 35.51
C HIS A 414 38.13 38.32 36.02
N THR A 415 38.37 38.32 37.34
CA THR A 415 39.73 38.42 37.93
C THR A 415 40.24 37.16 38.63
N GLN A 416 39.62 35.98 38.43
CA GLN A 416 40.12 34.71 38.99
C GLN A 416 40.23 33.59 37.94
N ALA A 417 40.93 33.86 36.83
CA ALA A 417 41.43 32.83 35.92
C ALA A 417 42.94 32.96 35.78
#